data_AF-V4HGD0-F1
#
_entry.id   AF-V4HGD0-F1
#
_cell.length_a   1.000
_cell.length_b   1.000
_cell.length_c   1.000
_cell.angle_alpha   90.00
_cell.angle_beta   90.00
_cell.angle_gamma   90.00
#
_symmetry.space_group_name_H-M   'P 1'
#
loop_
_entity.id
_entity.type
_entity.pdbx_description
1 polymer ?
#
loop_
_entity_poly.entity_id
_entity_poly.type
_entity_poly.pdbx_seq_one_letter_code
_entity_poly.pdbx_strand_id
1 'polypeptide(L)'
;MIEPTSGSLEWLAVGCLLTIAGALIRFRGWTFLLAGYDETAPVPESVVQNVAGNTVLRVGIAVLVVGVLETVTTPPSSLGVLVGAAIGLDVLRLIYRLNTWSSRTT
;
A
#
# COMPACT_ATOMS: atom_id res chain seq x y z
N MET A 1 -30.58 6.97 -3.25
CA MET A 1 -29.57 6.20 -4.01
C MET A 1 -28.24 6.89 -3.79
N ILE A 2 -27.21 6.18 -3.31
CA ILE A 2 -25.86 6.74 -3.20
C ILE A 2 -25.23 6.51 -4.57
N GLU A 3 -25.15 7.55 -5.38
CA GLU A 3 -24.52 7.48 -6.70
C GLU A 3 -23.06 7.91 -6.52
N PRO A 4 -22.08 7.00 -6.67
CA PRO A 4 -20.69 7.34 -6.48
C PRO A 4 -20.26 8.36 -7.53
N THR A 5 -19.65 9.45 -7.08
CA THR A 5 -18.94 10.37 -7.98
C THR A 5 -17.78 9.65 -8.65
N SER A 6 -17.35 10.10 -9.84
CA SER A 6 -16.22 9.49 -10.56
C SER A 6 -14.97 9.37 -9.68
N GLY A 7 -14.67 10.40 -8.88
CA GLY A 7 -13.56 10.40 -7.93
C GLY A 7 -13.69 9.32 -6.85
N SER A 8 -14.86 9.19 -6.22
CA SER A 8 -15.09 8.16 -5.18
C SER A 8 -14.93 6.74 -5.73
N LEU A 9 -15.34 6.52 -6.98
CA LEU A 9 -15.22 5.22 -7.65
C LEU A 9 -13.76 4.88 -7.95
N GLU A 10 -12.96 5.87 -8.36
CA GLU A 10 -11.51 5.73 -8.55
C GLU A 10 -10.82 5.34 -7.24
N TRP A 11 -11.10 6.04 -6.14
CA TRP A 11 -10.54 5.70 -4.82
C TRP A 11 -10.90 4.28 -4.38
N LEU A 12 -12.15 3.87 -4.54
CA LEU A 12 -12.60 2.53 -4.18
C LEU A 12 -11.93 1.45 -5.04
N ALA A 13 -11.86 1.66 -6.36
CA ALA A 13 -11.24 0.71 -7.28
C ALA A 13 -9.74 0.55 -6.99
N VAL A 14 -9.01 1.65 -6.83
CA VAL A 14 -7.58 1.65 -6.52
C VAL A 14 -7.32 1.06 -5.13
N GLY A 15 -8.11 1.44 -4.12
CA GLY A 15 -7.99 0.92 -2.76
C GLY A 15 -8.24 -0.59 -2.70
N CYS A 16 -9.24 -1.09 -3.44
CA CYS A 16 -9.51 -2.51 -3.54
C CYS A 16 -8.35 -3.27 -4.20
N LEU A 17 -7.85 -2.77 -5.33
CA LEU A 17 -6.71 -3.37 -6.04
C LEU A 17 -5.47 -3.43 -5.14
N LEU A 18 -5.12 -2.32 -4.49
CA LEU A 18 -3.97 -2.25 -3.58
C LEU A 18 -4.15 -3.18 -2.37
N THR A 19 -5.35 -3.29 -1.82
CA THR A 19 -5.63 -4.20 -0.71
C THR A 19 -5.44 -5.65 -1.12
N ILE A 20 -5.94 -6.05 -2.29
CA ILE A 20 -5.77 -7.41 -2.83
C ILE A 20 -4.29 -7.68 -3.10
N ALA A 21 -3.59 -6.76 -3.78
CA ALA A 21 -2.16 -6.89 -4.05
C ALA A 21 -1.34 -7.00 -2.75
N GLY A 22 -1.60 -6.13 -1.77
CA GLY A 22 -0.94 -6.15 -0.47
C GLY A 22 -1.19 -7.45 0.30
N ALA A 23 -2.41 -7.98 0.25
CA ALA A 23 -2.76 -9.26 0.87
C ALA A 23 -2.05 -10.44 0.20
N LEU A 24 -1.98 -10.46 -1.14
CA LEU A 24 -1.27 -11.49 -1.90
C LEU A 24 0.23 -11.45 -1.60
N ILE A 25 0.84 -10.27 -1.57
CA ILE A 25 2.24 -10.11 -1.16
C ILE A 25 2.40 -10.63 0.27
N ARG A 26 1.62 -10.11 1.23
CA ARG A 26 1.77 -10.40 2.66
C ARG A 26 1.55 -11.85 3.06
N PHE A 27 0.48 -12.47 2.54
CA PHE A 27 0.02 -13.79 3.00
C PHE A 27 0.36 -14.92 2.04
N ARG A 28 0.42 -14.64 0.73
CA ARG A 28 0.71 -15.68 -0.28
C ARG A 28 2.16 -15.69 -0.74
N GLY A 29 2.94 -14.66 -0.43
CA GLY A 29 4.35 -14.61 -0.84
C GLY A 29 4.51 -14.28 -2.30
N TRP A 30 3.56 -13.52 -2.86
CA TRP A 30 3.65 -13.05 -4.22
C TRP A 30 4.61 -11.87 -4.30
N THR A 31 5.85 -12.09 -3.89
CA THR A 31 6.94 -11.11 -3.97
C THR A 31 7.35 -10.83 -5.41
N PHE A 32 6.99 -11.69 -6.36
CA PHE A 32 7.09 -11.41 -7.81
C PHE A 32 6.31 -10.15 -8.24
N LEU A 33 5.29 -9.73 -7.47
CA LEU A 33 4.57 -8.48 -7.71
C LEU A 33 5.43 -7.26 -7.40
N LEU A 34 6.51 -7.42 -6.62
CA LEU A 34 7.53 -6.40 -6.45
C LEU A 34 8.49 -6.46 -7.64
N ALA A 35 8.46 -5.41 -8.46
CA ALA A 35 9.41 -5.26 -9.55
C ALA A 35 10.85 -5.31 -9.02
N GLY A 36 11.67 -6.20 -9.60
CA GLY A 36 13.09 -6.34 -9.31
C GLY A 36 13.44 -7.13 -8.04
N TYR A 37 12.46 -7.73 -7.36
CA TYR A 37 12.74 -8.73 -6.33
C TYR A 37 12.88 -10.12 -6.98
N ASP A 38 13.95 -10.83 -6.64
CA ASP A 38 14.26 -12.18 -7.11
C ASP A 38 14.99 -12.97 -6.00
N GLU A 39 15.13 -14.28 -6.16
CA GLU A 39 15.78 -15.19 -5.20
C GLU A 39 17.24 -14.82 -4.90
N THR A 40 17.87 -14.02 -5.76
CA THR A 40 19.24 -13.52 -5.62
C THR A 40 19.33 -12.27 -4.72
N ALA A 41 18.21 -11.71 -4.26
CA ALA A 41 18.19 -10.52 -3.46
C ALA A 41 18.83 -10.74 -2.06
N PRO A 42 19.59 -9.76 -1.55
CA PRO A 42 20.25 -9.88 -0.24
C PRO A 42 19.27 -9.85 0.94
N VAL A 43 18.02 -9.44 0.71
CA VAL A 43 16.98 -9.36 1.74
C VAL A 43 16.10 -10.61 1.66
N PRO A 44 15.92 -11.37 2.76
CA PRO A 44 15.08 -12.55 2.77
C PRO A 44 13.64 -12.26 2.35
N GLU A 45 13.04 -13.21 1.63
CA GLU A 45 11.68 -13.07 1.11
C GLU A 45 10.67 -12.78 2.22
N SER A 46 10.76 -13.49 3.34
CA SER A 46 9.88 -13.30 4.50
C SER A 46 9.93 -11.87 5.06
N VAL A 47 11.07 -11.18 4.95
CA VAL A 47 11.21 -9.79 5.37
C VAL A 47 10.52 -8.88 4.37
N VAL A 48 10.77 -9.03 3.07
CA VAL A 48 10.13 -8.23 2.02
C VAL A 48 8.62 -8.41 2.04
N GLN A 49 8.16 -9.64 2.14
CA GLN A 49 6.76 -10.05 2.24
C GLN A 49 6.07 -9.37 3.45
N ASN A 50 6.75 -9.30 4.59
CA ASN A 50 6.22 -8.65 5.79
C ASN A 50 6.28 -7.13 5.69
N VAL A 51 7.41 -6.56 5.26
CA VAL A 51 7.58 -5.10 5.22
C VAL A 51 6.77 -4.49 4.08
N ALA A 52 7.00 -4.91 2.84
CA ALA A 52 6.32 -4.35 1.67
C ALA A 52 4.84 -4.74 1.64
N GLY A 53 4.52 -6.02 1.90
CA GLY A 53 3.13 -6.48 1.90
C GLY A 53 2.28 -5.75 2.94
N ASN A 54 2.80 -5.55 4.16
CA ASN A 54 2.09 -4.79 5.19
C ASN A 54 1.92 -3.31 4.82
N THR A 55 2.94 -2.68 4.21
CA THR A 55 2.83 -1.28 3.75
C THR A 55 1.76 -1.14 2.67
N VAL A 56 1.80 -1.98 1.63
CA VAL A 56 0.83 -1.94 0.52
C VAL A 56 -0.58 -2.23 1.04
N LEU A 57 -0.75 -3.20 1.94
CA LEU A 57 -2.05 -3.50 2.55
C LEU A 57 -2.59 -2.31 3.35
N ARG A 58 -1.74 -1.65 4.15
CA ARG A 58 -2.14 -0.49 4.95
C ARG A 58 -2.54 0.70 4.07
N VAL A 59 -1.79 0.94 3.00
CA VAL A 59 -2.12 1.97 2.01
C VAL A 59 -3.44 1.63 1.31
N GLY A 60 -3.62 0.39 0.84
CA GLY A 60 -4.86 -0.05 0.18
C GLY A 60 -6.09 0.13 1.06
N ILE A 61 -6.00 -0.27 2.33
CA ILE A 61 -7.10 -0.07 3.30
C ILE A 61 -7.38 1.42 3.51
N ALA A 62 -6.35 2.26 3.68
CA ALA A 62 -6.52 3.69 3.87
C ALA A 62 -7.20 4.36 2.66
N VAL A 63 -6.76 4.02 1.45
CA VAL A 63 -7.33 4.50 0.17
C VAL A 63 -8.79 4.06 0.03
N LEU A 64 -9.12 2.83 0.43
CA LEU A 64 -10.49 2.32 0.41
C LEU A 64 -11.38 3.08 1.40
N VAL A 65 -10.89 3.34 2.62
CA VAL A 65 -11.59 4.16 3.63
C VAL A 65 -11.84 5.58 3.12
N VAL A 66 -10.89 6.18 2.41
CA VAL A 66 -11.06 7.50 1.77
C VAL A 66 -12.15 7.46 0.70
N GLY A 67 -12.17 6.43 -0.15
CA GLY A 67 -13.23 6.25 -1.14
C GLY A 67 -14.61 6.11 -0.49
N VAL A 68 -14.74 5.32 0.58
CA VAL A 68 -15.98 5.23 1.37
C VAL A 68 -16.36 6.59 1.95
N LEU A 69 -15.40 7.33 2.51
CA LEU A 69 -15.64 8.66 3.06
C LEU A 69 -16.13 9.65 2.00
N GLU A 70 -15.58 9.62 0.78
CA GLU A 70 -16.05 10.45 -0.35
C GLU A 70 -17.45 10.06 -0.85
N THR A 71 -17.88 8.80 -0.70
CA THR A 71 -19.25 8.42 -1.07
C THR A 71 -20.30 8.95 -0.10
N VAL A 72 -19.95 9.15 1.17
CA VAL A 72 -20.89 9.55 2.23
C VAL A 72 -20.70 11.01 2.70
N THR A 73 -19.58 11.65 2.33
CA THR A 73 -19.27 13.04 2.67
C THR A 73 -18.62 13.78 1.49
N THR A 74 -18.57 15.11 1.58
CA THR A 74 -17.82 15.97 0.66
C THR A 74 -16.56 16.49 1.36
N PRO A 75 -15.46 15.72 1.34
CA PRO A 75 -14.24 16.14 2.00
C PRO A 75 -13.58 17.35 1.32
N PRO A 76 -12.75 18.10 2.05
CA PRO A 76 -12.01 19.22 1.48
C PRO A 76 -11.04 18.74 0.39
N SER A 77 -10.82 19.57 -0.64
CA SER A 77 -9.94 19.27 -1.78
C SER A 77 -8.49 18.97 -1.38
N SER A 78 -8.05 19.42 -0.19
CA SER A 78 -6.75 19.11 0.38
C SER A 78 -6.58 17.65 0.83
N LEU A 79 -7.66 16.88 0.95
CA LEU A 79 -7.60 15.49 1.43
C LEU A 79 -6.74 14.64 0.49
N GLY A 80 -6.93 14.75 -0.81
CA GLY A 80 -6.11 13.99 -1.79
C GLY A 80 -4.62 14.28 -1.66
N VAL A 81 -4.25 15.55 -1.42
CA VAL A 81 -2.85 15.95 -1.20
C VAL A 81 -2.29 15.35 0.09
N LEU A 82 -3.07 15.36 1.18
CA LEU A 82 -2.67 14.76 2.46
C LEU A 82 -2.48 13.25 2.34
N VAL A 83 -3.39 12.55 1.65
CA VAL A 83 -3.30 11.12 1.40
C VAL A 83 -2.06 10.83 0.55
N GLY A 84 -1.83 11.59 -0.52
CA GLY A 84 -0.63 11.46 -1.35
C GLY A 84 0.68 11.65 -0.55
N ALA A 85 0.73 12.66 0.33
CA ALA A 85 1.87 12.90 1.20
C ALA A 85 2.09 11.74 2.19
N ALA A 86 1.02 11.21 2.78
CA ALA A 86 1.08 10.07 3.69
C ALA A 86 1.58 8.81 2.99
N ILE A 87 1.11 8.53 1.76
CA ILE A 87 1.59 7.42 0.94
C ILE A 87 3.08 7.60 0.62
N GLY A 88 3.49 8.79 0.20
CA GLY A 88 4.90 9.10 -0.08
C GLY A 88 5.80 8.84 1.14
N LEU A 89 5.35 9.23 2.34
CA LEU A 89 6.07 8.98 3.58
C LEU A 89 6.14 7.47 3.91
N ASP A 90 5.06 6.72 3.69
CA ASP A 90 5.06 5.26 3.87
C ASP A 90 5.99 4.55 2.89
N VAL A 91 6.05 5.00 1.64
CA VAL A 91 7.01 4.50 0.64
C VAL A 91 8.45 4.84 1.04
N LEU A 92 8.72 6.07 1.48
CA LEU A 92 10.04 6.46 1.95
C LEU A 92 10.48 5.61 3.16
N ARG A 93 9.56 5.36 4.09
CA ARG A 93 9.79 4.51 5.26
C ARG A 93 10.04 3.05 4.85
N LEU A 94 9.32 2.54 3.85
CA LEU A 94 9.54 1.20 3.29
C LEU A 94 10.95 1.08 2.70
N ILE A 95 11.33 2.02 1.83
CA ILE A 95 12.66 2.05 1.20
C ILE A 95 13.74 2.14 2.27
N TYR A 96 13.60 3.05 3.22
CA TYR A 96 14.54 3.20 4.32
C TYR A 96 14.71 1.89 5.10
N ARG A 97 13.60 1.24 5.49
CA ARG A 97 13.63 0.01 6.29
C ARG A 97 14.25 -1.17 5.54
N LEU A 98 14.03 -1.27 4.23
CA LEU A 98 14.66 -2.30 3.40
C LEU A 98 16.15 -2.01 3.19
N ASN A 99 16.54 -0.75 3.00
CA ASN A 99 17.94 -0.38 2.80
C ASN A 99 18.79 -0.48 4.08
N THR A 100 18.18 -0.19 5.25
CA THR A 100 18.84 -0.34 6.55
C THR A 100 18.63 -1.73 7.16
N TRP A 101 18.16 -2.71 6.37
CA TRP A 101 18.05 -4.07 6.85
C TRP A 101 19.46 -4.63 7.10
N SER A 102 19.86 -4.72 8.37
CA SER A 102 21.03 -5.50 8.76
C SER A 102 20.59 -6.95 8.87
N SER A 103 21.24 -7.85 8.14
CA SER A 103 21.21 -9.28 8.45
C SER A 103 21.65 -9.43 9.91
N ARG A 104 20.70 -9.61 10.83
CA ARG A 104 21.01 -9.97 12.20
C ARG A 104 21.48 -11.43 12.14
N THR A 105 22.76 -11.61 11.81
CA THR A 105 23.49 -12.85 12.02
C THR A 105 23.56 -13.05 13.53
N THR A 106 22.62 -13.83 14.05
CA THR A 106 22.78 -14.59 15.28
C THR A 106 22.97 -16.04 14.90
#